data_AF-A0A1D9M7U6-F1
#
_entry.id   AF-A0A1D9M7U6-F1
#
_cell.length_a   1.000
_cell.length_b   1.000
_cell.length_c   1.000
_cell.angle_alpha   90.00
_cell.angle_beta   90.00
_cell.angle_gamma   90.00
#
_symmetry.space_group_name_H-M   'P 1'
#
loop_
_entity.id
_entity.type
_entity.pdbx_description
1 polymer ?
#
loop_
_entity_poly.entity_id
_entity_poly.type
_entity_poly.pdbx_seq_one_letter_code
_entity_poly.pdbx_strand_id
1 'polypeptide(L)'
;METDITAPLSALSHPGRLEVFRLLMRRYPQSVRAGEIAQALDTRPSTVSAYLAALMQAGLITQRRESTTLLYRAALGPLRAMVGEFLETSCAGRVDLVPPAAQFPQARRLGLLFIGQGNAARSLMAEALLRARGADRFHAYSAGVAPAEAPSPHALDVLRAHGVEAGRLVPRGLAEFVDRAAVQIDIVITLSDAAATALRGPWPGGPVRSHWGLADPARAEGTGAERRGVFEAAFEQIEGRIAKLAALPVGTFGRGALQQALDEIGA
;
A
#
# COMPACT_ATOMS: atom_id res chain seq x y z
N MET A 1 -17.83 10.69 -27.20
CA MET A 1 -18.29 11.52 -26.07
C MET A 1 -17.03 12.08 -25.45
N GLU A 2 -16.72 13.33 -25.78
CA GLU A 2 -15.57 14.05 -25.22
C GLU A 2 -15.68 14.01 -23.70
N THR A 3 -14.67 13.49 -23.03
CA THR A 3 -14.72 13.38 -21.57
C THR A 3 -14.25 14.73 -21.05
N ASP A 4 -15.13 15.44 -20.33
CA ASP A 4 -14.77 16.75 -19.82
C ASP A 4 -13.74 16.61 -18.70
N ILE A 5 -12.44 16.75 -19.05
CA ILE A 5 -11.33 16.71 -18.08
C ILE A 5 -11.32 17.92 -17.16
N THR A 6 -12.06 18.99 -17.45
CA THR A 6 -12.03 20.24 -16.67
C THR A 6 -12.59 20.04 -15.27
N ALA A 7 -13.66 19.24 -15.12
CA ALA A 7 -14.27 18.98 -13.81
C ALA A 7 -13.32 18.21 -12.87
N PRO A 8 -12.70 17.08 -13.26
CA PRO A 8 -11.65 16.42 -12.49
C PRO A 8 -10.45 17.32 -12.15
N LEU A 9 -9.92 18.07 -13.12
CA LEU A 9 -8.78 18.97 -12.91
C LEU A 9 -9.12 20.11 -11.94
N SER A 10 -10.31 20.70 -12.09
CA SER A 10 -10.84 21.73 -11.19
C SER A 10 -11.06 21.19 -9.78
N ALA A 11 -11.51 19.95 -9.63
CA ALA A 11 -11.63 19.31 -8.33
C ALA A 11 -10.25 19.10 -7.68
N LEU A 12 -9.23 18.67 -8.43
CA LEU A 12 -7.88 18.42 -7.92
C LEU A 12 -7.04 19.69 -7.71
N SER A 13 -7.41 20.83 -8.29
CA SER A 13 -6.68 22.10 -8.08
C SER A 13 -6.82 22.64 -6.65
N HIS A 14 -7.88 22.25 -5.94
CA HIS A 14 -8.09 22.66 -4.55
C HIS A 14 -7.19 21.85 -3.58
N PRO A 15 -6.32 22.49 -2.77
CA PRO A 15 -5.33 21.78 -1.93
C PRO A 15 -5.92 20.71 -1.01
N GLY A 16 -7.01 21.02 -0.31
CA GLY A 16 -7.68 20.06 0.58
C GLY A 16 -8.30 18.85 -0.14
N ARG A 17 -8.86 19.04 -1.34
CA ARG A 17 -9.42 17.95 -2.14
C ARG A 17 -8.30 17.05 -2.68
N LEU A 18 -7.19 17.65 -3.10
CA LEU A 18 -6.01 16.92 -3.53
C LEU A 18 -5.40 16.08 -2.39
N GLU A 19 -5.37 16.59 -1.16
CA GLU A 19 -4.89 15.80 -0.01
C GLU A 19 -5.82 14.63 0.34
N VAL A 20 -7.15 14.81 0.25
CA VAL A 20 -8.11 13.69 0.37
C VAL A 20 -7.86 12.65 -0.71
N PHE A 21 -7.72 13.07 -1.96
CA PHE A 21 -7.46 12.16 -3.07
C PHE A 21 -6.12 11.41 -2.90
N ARG A 22 -5.04 12.11 -2.54
CA ARG A 22 -3.72 11.51 -2.23
C ARG A 22 -3.79 10.52 -1.08
N LEU A 23 -4.57 10.79 -0.04
CA LEU A 23 -4.79 9.84 1.04
C LEU A 23 -5.46 8.56 0.52
N LEU A 24 -6.55 8.69 -0.24
CA LEU A 24 -7.27 7.54 -0.80
C LEU A 24 -6.40 6.74 -1.77
N MET A 25 -5.57 7.40 -2.58
CA MET A 25 -4.60 6.73 -3.45
C MET A 25 -3.54 5.95 -2.66
N ARG A 26 -3.03 6.51 -1.55
CA ARG A 26 -2.03 5.82 -0.71
C ARG A 26 -2.59 4.60 0.01
N ARG A 27 -3.91 4.55 0.25
CA ARG A 27 -4.59 3.41 0.87
C ARG A 27 -5.29 2.49 -0.14
N TYR A 28 -5.26 2.83 -1.43
CA TYR A 28 -5.82 1.98 -2.47
C TYR A 28 -5.12 0.60 -2.44
N PRO A 29 -5.87 -0.50 -2.53
CA PRO A 29 -7.30 -0.66 -2.94
C PRO A 29 -8.34 -0.52 -1.82
N GLN A 30 -7.93 -0.26 -0.58
CA GLN A 30 -8.83 -0.26 0.58
C GLN A 30 -9.73 0.97 0.58
N SER A 31 -10.93 0.80 1.15
CA SER A 31 -11.89 1.90 1.31
C SER A 31 -11.79 2.49 2.72
N VAL A 32 -11.92 3.80 2.84
CA VAL A 32 -11.64 4.56 4.07
C VAL A 32 -12.91 5.26 4.55
N ARG A 33 -13.12 5.30 5.87
CA ARG A 33 -14.24 6.02 6.48
C ARG A 33 -14.03 7.54 6.42
N ALA A 34 -15.10 8.32 6.26
CA ALA A 34 -15.00 9.79 6.30
C ALA A 34 -14.36 10.31 7.60
N GLY A 35 -14.68 9.71 8.75
CA GLY A 35 -14.09 10.09 10.03
C GLY A 35 -12.58 9.82 10.11
N GLU A 36 -12.11 8.72 9.51
CA GLU A 36 -10.68 8.40 9.43
C GLU A 36 -9.93 9.36 8.49
N ILE A 37 -10.57 9.79 7.40
CA ILE A 37 -10.00 10.82 6.49
C ILE A 37 -9.86 12.15 7.24
N ALA A 38 -10.91 12.56 7.96
CA ALA A 38 -10.89 13.77 8.78
C ALA A 38 -9.79 13.74 9.83
N GLN A 39 -9.65 12.63 10.55
CA GLN A 39 -8.60 12.45 11.54
C GLN A 39 -7.20 12.47 10.91
N ALA A 40 -7.00 11.74 9.81
CA ALA A 40 -5.69 11.62 9.17
C ALA A 40 -5.19 12.93 8.51
N LEU A 41 -6.12 13.81 8.15
CA LEU A 41 -5.81 15.13 7.57
C LEU A 41 -5.95 16.27 8.58
N ASP A 42 -6.23 15.97 9.85
CA ASP A 42 -6.52 16.96 10.90
C ASP A 42 -7.51 18.05 10.43
N THR A 43 -8.59 17.61 9.80
CA THR A 43 -9.57 18.48 9.14
C THR A 43 -10.97 18.23 9.70
N ARG A 44 -11.79 19.29 9.80
CA ARG A 44 -13.16 19.18 10.31
C ARG A 44 -13.99 18.21 9.45
N PRO A 45 -14.84 17.36 10.07
CA PRO A 45 -15.68 16.40 9.32
C PRO A 45 -16.58 17.05 8.27
N SER A 46 -17.13 18.24 8.53
CA SER A 46 -17.97 18.98 7.58
C SER A 46 -17.19 19.38 6.32
N THR A 47 -15.96 19.85 6.48
CA THR A 47 -15.06 20.21 5.38
C THR A 47 -14.68 18.98 4.55
N VAL A 48 -14.36 17.86 5.20
CA VAL A 48 -14.07 16.60 4.50
C VAL A 48 -15.28 16.12 3.71
N SER A 49 -16.49 16.19 4.28
CA SER A 49 -17.71 15.84 3.54
C SER A 49 -17.91 16.69 2.29
N ALA A 50 -17.63 18.00 2.35
CA ALA A 50 -17.68 18.87 1.18
C ALA A 50 -16.61 18.49 0.12
N TYR A 51 -15.39 18.14 0.55
CA TYR A 51 -14.35 17.67 -0.36
C TYR A 51 -14.71 16.33 -1.02
N LEU A 52 -15.24 15.39 -0.25
CA LEU A 52 -15.69 14.09 -0.75
C LEU A 52 -16.84 14.25 -1.75
N ALA A 53 -17.81 15.13 -1.48
CA ALA A 53 -18.89 15.41 -2.42
C ALA A 53 -18.37 15.96 -3.75
N ALA A 54 -17.44 16.92 -3.72
CA ALA A 54 -16.84 17.48 -4.93
C ALA A 54 -16.03 16.44 -5.72
N LEU A 55 -15.25 15.59 -5.03
CA LEU A 55 -14.48 14.52 -5.67
C LEU A 55 -15.38 13.42 -6.25
N MET A 56 -16.50 13.11 -5.59
CA MET A 56 -17.52 12.17 -6.10
C MET A 56 -18.20 12.72 -7.36
N GLN A 57 -18.60 14.00 -7.35
CA GLN A 57 -19.18 14.67 -8.51
C GLN A 57 -18.22 14.70 -9.70
N ALA A 58 -16.92 14.86 -9.43
CA ALA A 58 -15.86 14.79 -10.44
C ALA A 58 -15.50 13.35 -10.87
N GLY A 59 -16.15 12.32 -10.32
CA GLY A 59 -15.89 10.92 -10.66
C GLY A 59 -14.53 10.37 -10.19
N LEU A 60 -13.78 11.11 -9.38
CA LEU A 60 -12.41 10.74 -8.95
C LEU A 60 -12.40 9.73 -7.80
N ILE A 61 -13.52 9.60 -7.10
CA ILE A 61 -13.69 8.65 -6.00
C ILE A 61 -15.04 7.95 -6.12
N THR A 62 -15.14 6.79 -5.48
CA THR A 62 -16.38 6.01 -5.33
C THR A 62 -16.75 5.91 -3.86
N GLN A 63 -18.04 5.71 -3.60
CA GLN A 63 -18.59 5.51 -2.27
C GLN A 63 -19.34 4.18 -2.23
N ARG A 64 -19.19 3.45 -1.13
CA ARG A 64 -20.05 2.30 -0.80
C ARG A 64 -20.52 2.41 0.64
N ARG A 65 -21.68 1.85 0.92
CA ARG A 65 -22.21 1.75 2.28
C ARG A 65 -21.96 0.36 2.83
N GLU A 66 -21.32 0.29 3.99
CA GLU A 66 -21.11 -0.94 4.74
C GLU A 66 -21.79 -0.78 6.10
N SER A 67 -22.93 -1.48 6.27
CA SER A 67 -23.83 -1.29 7.42
C SER A 67 -24.28 0.17 7.56
N THR A 68 -23.83 0.86 8.60
CA THR A 68 -24.15 2.26 8.90
C THR A 68 -23.08 3.25 8.41
N THR A 69 -21.95 2.76 7.92
CA THR A 69 -20.79 3.60 7.60
C THR A 69 -20.58 3.75 6.10
N LEU A 70 -20.26 4.98 5.68
CA LEU A 70 -19.87 5.29 4.30
C LEU A 70 -18.37 5.13 4.16
N LEU A 71 -17.96 4.34 3.16
CA LEU A 71 -16.58 4.07 2.81
C LEU A 71 -16.27 4.66 1.45
N TYR A 72 -15.12 5.30 1.33
CA TYR A 72 -14.68 6.00 0.12
C TYR A 72 -13.38 5.39 -0.42
N ARG A 73 -13.23 5.38 -1.74
CA ARG A 73 -12.06 4.82 -2.42
C ARG A 73 -11.78 5.57 -3.72
N ALA A 74 -10.52 5.66 -4.13
CA ALA A 74 -10.14 6.24 -5.41
C ALA A 74 -10.75 5.47 -6.61
N ALA A 75 -11.17 6.20 -7.65
CA ALA A 75 -11.73 5.64 -8.88
C ALA A 75 -10.67 5.61 -9.99
N LEU A 76 -10.00 4.47 -10.17
CA LEU A 76 -8.88 4.38 -11.12
C LEU A 76 -9.29 4.45 -12.60
N GLY A 77 -10.49 4.00 -12.95
CA GLY A 77 -11.00 4.06 -14.33
C GLY A 77 -11.13 5.49 -14.84
N PRO A 78 -11.95 6.34 -14.19
CA PRO A 78 -12.07 7.76 -14.54
C PRO A 78 -10.74 8.51 -14.49
N LEU A 79 -9.89 8.23 -13.49
CA LEU A 79 -8.56 8.83 -13.38
C LEU A 79 -7.67 8.52 -14.60
N ARG A 80 -7.63 7.25 -15.02
CA ARG A 80 -6.87 6.82 -16.20
C ARG A 80 -7.38 7.48 -17.48
N ALA A 81 -8.70 7.58 -17.64
CA ALA A 81 -9.31 8.26 -18.78
C ALA A 81 -8.90 9.73 -18.82
N MET A 82 -9.03 10.44 -17.69
CA MET A 82 -8.63 11.85 -17.56
C MET A 82 -7.14 12.08 -17.91
N VAL A 83 -6.23 11.27 -17.37
CA VAL A 83 -4.79 11.41 -17.67
C VAL A 83 -4.49 11.10 -19.13
N GLY A 84 -5.10 10.05 -19.69
CA GLY A 84 -4.92 9.68 -21.10
C GLY A 84 -5.38 10.80 -22.03
N GLU A 85 -6.58 11.31 -21.81
CA GLU A 85 -7.15 12.39 -22.61
C GLU A 85 -6.34 13.69 -22.49
N PHE A 86 -5.87 14.05 -21.29
CA PHE A 86 -4.99 15.21 -21.11
C PHE A 86 -3.69 15.08 -21.94
N LEU A 87 -3.06 13.91 -21.93
CA LEU A 87 -1.84 13.66 -22.70
C LEU A 87 -2.10 13.64 -24.21
N GLU A 88 -3.21 13.08 -24.66
CA GLU A 88 -3.57 13.01 -26.08
C GLU A 88 -3.99 14.37 -26.64
N THR A 89 -4.91 15.05 -25.99
CA THR A 89 -5.55 16.28 -26.50
C THR A 89 -4.75 17.54 -26.17
N SER A 90 -4.28 17.68 -24.93
CA SER A 90 -3.63 18.90 -24.46
C SER A 90 -2.13 18.88 -24.70
N CYS A 91 -1.51 17.69 -24.62
CA CYS A 91 -0.09 17.53 -24.89
C CYS A 91 0.20 16.99 -26.30
N ALA A 92 -0.80 16.87 -27.17
CA ALA A 92 -0.65 16.38 -28.55
C ALA A 92 0.14 15.05 -28.66
N GLY A 93 0.00 14.16 -27.67
CA GLY A 93 0.68 12.86 -27.65
C GLY A 93 2.20 12.93 -27.45
N ARG A 94 2.73 14.02 -26.86
CA ARG A 94 4.17 14.16 -26.56
C ARG A 94 4.68 13.03 -25.65
N VAL A 95 5.34 12.06 -26.25
CA VAL A 95 5.86 10.86 -25.58
C VAL A 95 6.95 11.18 -24.53
N ASP A 96 7.63 12.31 -24.65
CA ASP A 96 8.64 12.77 -23.69
C ASP A 96 8.03 13.28 -22.36
N LEU A 97 6.72 13.52 -22.32
CA LEU A 97 6.00 13.84 -21.08
C LEU A 97 5.53 12.60 -20.32
N VAL A 98 5.52 11.44 -20.97
CA VAL A 98 5.17 10.17 -20.35
C VAL A 98 6.45 9.56 -19.78
N PRO A 99 6.54 9.35 -18.46
CA PRO A 99 7.71 8.68 -17.90
C PRO A 99 7.87 7.31 -18.57
N PRO A 100 9.07 6.95 -19.04
CA PRO A 100 9.28 5.70 -19.73
C PRO A 100 8.87 4.55 -18.80
N ALA A 101 8.12 3.59 -19.33
CA ALA A 101 7.76 2.40 -18.59
C ALA A 101 9.05 1.64 -18.25
N ALA A 102 9.52 1.75 -17.01
CA ALA A 102 10.67 0.97 -16.56
C ALA A 102 10.31 -0.52 -16.68
N GLN A 103 11.09 -1.29 -17.42
CA GLN A 103 10.88 -2.73 -17.53
C GLN A 103 11.41 -3.41 -16.26
N PHE A 104 10.73 -4.45 -15.78
CA PHE A 104 11.31 -5.30 -14.75
C PHE A 104 12.43 -6.14 -15.36
N PRO A 105 13.60 -6.25 -14.70
CA PRO A 105 14.63 -7.16 -15.17
C PRO A 105 14.15 -8.61 -15.04
N GLN A 106 14.08 -9.32 -16.17
CA GLN A 106 13.50 -10.67 -16.25
C GLN A 106 14.35 -11.77 -15.58
N ALA A 107 15.60 -11.49 -15.22
CA ALA A 107 16.60 -12.50 -14.85
C ALA A 107 17.12 -12.42 -13.41
N ARG A 108 16.49 -11.63 -12.51
CA ARG A 108 16.90 -11.56 -11.10
C ARG A 108 15.73 -11.64 -10.13
N ARG A 109 16.04 -11.98 -8.89
CA ARG A 109 15.08 -11.88 -7.78
C ARG A 109 14.68 -10.41 -7.58
N LEU A 110 13.39 -10.18 -7.36
CA LEU A 110 12.84 -8.85 -7.09
C LEU A 110 13.01 -8.49 -5.62
N GLY A 111 13.56 -7.32 -5.33
CA GLY A 111 13.62 -6.78 -3.97
C GLY A 111 12.23 -6.32 -3.54
N LEU A 112 11.72 -6.86 -2.44
CA LEU A 112 10.40 -6.51 -1.91
C LEU A 112 10.52 -6.05 -0.47
N LEU A 113 10.04 -4.83 -0.20
CA LEU A 113 10.07 -4.21 1.12
C LEU A 113 8.67 -4.11 1.75
N PHE A 114 8.47 -4.77 2.88
CA PHE A 114 7.28 -4.61 3.73
C PHE A 114 7.46 -3.51 4.76
N ILE A 115 6.56 -2.53 4.80
CA ILE A 115 6.65 -1.39 5.71
C ILE A 115 5.47 -1.41 6.68
N GLY A 116 5.78 -1.51 7.97
CA GLY A 116 4.79 -1.41 9.05
C GLY A 116 5.00 -0.15 9.91
N GLN A 117 4.29 -0.09 11.04
CA GLN A 117 4.51 0.96 12.04
C GLN A 117 5.89 0.82 12.69
N GLY A 118 6.06 -0.26 13.48
CA GLY A 118 7.26 -0.47 14.30
C GLY A 118 8.18 -1.59 13.87
N ASN A 119 7.91 -2.25 12.74
CA ASN A 119 8.68 -3.41 12.29
C ASN A 119 8.90 -4.50 13.36
N ALA A 120 7.87 -4.75 14.17
CA ALA A 120 7.96 -5.71 15.27
C ALA A 120 7.07 -6.95 15.08
N ALA A 121 6.00 -6.86 14.28
CA ALA A 121 5.02 -7.93 14.11
C ALA A 121 4.72 -8.16 12.62
N ARG A 122 3.66 -7.52 12.09
CA ARG A 122 3.15 -7.72 10.71
C ARG A 122 4.24 -7.76 9.63
N SER A 123 5.10 -6.75 9.56
CA SER A 123 6.12 -6.69 8.51
C SER A 123 7.25 -7.71 8.69
N LEU A 124 7.55 -8.13 9.92
CA LEU A 124 8.49 -9.22 10.19
C LEU A 124 7.88 -10.59 9.84
N MET A 125 6.61 -10.81 10.17
CA MET A 125 5.89 -12.02 9.75
C MET A 125 5.83 -12.13 8.23
N ALA A 126 5.53 -11.02 7.54
CA ALA A 126 5.53 -10.97 6.08
C ALA A 126 6.91 -11.24 5.47
N GLU A 127 7.98 -10.68 6.04
CA GLU A 127 9.36 -10.96 5.61
C GLU A 127 9.71 -12.45 5.77
N ALA A 128 9.42 -13.03 6.93
CA ALA A 128 9.70 -14.44 7.20
C ALA A 128 8.90 -15.38 6.27
N LEU A 129 7.61 -15.13 6.11
CA LEU A 129 6.75 -15.91 5.22
C LEU A 129 7.21 -15.82 3.75
N LEU A 130 7.59 -14.63 3.28
CA LEU A 130 8.06 -14.48 1.90
C LEU A 130 9.42 -15.15 1.69
N ARG A 131 10.31 -15.13 2.69
CA ARG A 131 11.56 -15.91 2.64
C ARG A 131 11.28 -17.40 2.54
N ALA A 132 10.35 -17.92 3.33
CA ALA A 132 10.03 -19.35 3.32
C ALA A 132 9.39 -19.81 2.01
N ARG A 133 8.57 -18.96 1.37
CA ARG A 133 7.67 -19.37 0.27
C ARG A 133 7.97 -18.78 -1.09
N GLY A 134 8.80 -17.75 -1.15
CA GLY A 134 9.09 -17.01 -2.38
C GLY A 134 10.56 -16.65 -2.55
N ALA A 135 11.47 -17.30 -1.82
CA ALA A 135 12.91 -17.01 -1.90
C ALA A 135 13.51 -17.23 -3.28
N ASP A 136 12.90 -18.06 -4.13
CA ASP A 136 13.32 -18.29 -5.51
C ASP A 136 13.21 -17.02 -6.37
N ARG A 137 12.18 -16.19 -6.12
CA ARG A 137 11.81 -15.02 -6.93
C ARG A 137 11.96 -13.68 -6.22
N PHE A 138 11.96 -13.66 -4.90
CA PHE A 138 11.98 -12.42 -4.12
C PHE A 138 13.16 -12.39 -3.15
N HIS A 139 13.68 -11.18 -2.96
CA HIS A 139 14.50 -10.86 -1.80
C HIS A 139 13.65 -10.02 -0.84
N ALA A 140 13.25 -10.62 0.28
CA ALA A 140 12.33 -10.00 1.23
C ALA A 140 13.07 -9.14 2.26
N TYR A 141 12.58 -7.92 2.43
CA TYR A 141 12.98 -6.95 3.43
C TYR A 141 11.77 -6.47 4.22
N SER A 142 12.02 -5.92 5.39
CA SER A 142 11.02 -5.15 6.11
C SER A 142 11.62 -3.98 6.89
N ALA A 143 10.78 -2.97 7.10
CA ALA A 143 11.11 -1.75 7.81
C ALA A 143 9.91 -1.20 8.59
N GLY A 144 10.19 -0.24 9.46
CA GLY A 144 9.23 0.51 10.26
C GLY A 144 9.40 2.01 10.07
N VAL A 145 8.29 2.74 10.08
CA VAL A 145 8.32 4.21 10.12
C VAL A 145 8.82 4.73 11.47
N ALA A 146 8.56 3.98 12.54
CA ALA A 146 9.05 4.23 13.90
C ALA A 146 9.48 2.89 14.50
N PRO A 147 10.66 2.36 14.13
CA PRO A 147 11.08 1.01 14.44
C PRO A 147 11.13 0.75 15.95
N ALA A 148 10.67 -0.43 16.36
CA ALA A 148 10.73 -0.90 17.75
C ALA A 148 12.15 -1.37 18.09
N GLU A 149 12.45 -1.48 19.38
CA GLU A 149 13.75 -1.96 19.86
C GLU A 149 13.96 -3.46 19.59
N ALA A 150 12.88 -4.25 19.59
CA ALA A 150 12.93 -5.69 19.41
C ALA A 150 11.70 -6.24 18.65
N PRO A 151 11.82 -7.42 18.02
CA PRO A 151 10.66 -8.14 17.50
C PRO A 151 9.64 -8.44 18.60
N SER A 152 8.36 -8.48 18.23
CA SER A 152 7.29 -8.90 19.14
C SER A 152 7.43 -10.39 19.47
N PRO A 153 7.49 -10.77 20.77
CA PRO A 153 7.56 -12.18 21.15
C PRO A 153 6.38 -13.00 20.60
N HIS A 154 5.17 -12.45 20.61
CA HIS A 154 4.00 -13.13 20.06
C HIS A 154 4.09 -13.38 18.56
N ALA A 155 4.68 -12.46 17.79
CA ALA A 155 4.91 -12.69 16.37
C ALA A 155 5.93 -13.82 16.13
N LEU A 156 6.98 -13.90 16.94
CA LEU A 156 7.96 -14.99 16.88
C LEU A 156 7.34 -16.34 17.28
N ASP A 157 6.48 -16.35 18.29
CA ASP A 157 5.80 -17.56 18.74
C ASP A 157 4.84 -18.10 17.69
N VAL A 158 4.06 -17.22 17.04
CA VAL A 158 3.17 -17.62 15.93
C VAL A 158 3.96 -18.15 14.75
N LEU A 159 5.05 -17.47 14.34
CA LEU A 159 5.93 -17.98 13.28
C LEU A 159 6.47 -19.39 13.61
N ARG A 160 6.88 -19.62 14.86
CA ARG A 160 7.37 -20.93 15.32
C ARG A 160 6.27 -21.98 15.32
N ALA A 161 5.07 -21.63 15.79
CA ALA A 161 3.92 -22.54 15.84
C ALA A 161 3.52 -23.04 14.44
N HIS A 162 3.65 -22.18 13.43
CA HIS A 162 3.40 -22.50 12.02
C HIS A 162 4.60 -23.08 11.27
N GLY A 163 5.70 -23.41 11.97
CA GLY A 163 6.88 -24.00 11.36
C GLY A 163 7.62 -23.07 10.39
N VAL A 164 7.44 -21.75 10.50
CA VAL A 164 8.13 -20.76 9.67
C VAL A 164 9.47 -20.41 10.31
N GLU A 165 10.57 -20.78 9.66
CA GLU A 165 11.90 -20.38 10.09
C GLU A 165 12.09 -18.86 9.95
N ALA A 166 12.01 -18.16 11.08
CA ALA A 166 12.15 -16.71 11.13
C ALA A 166 13.57 -16.24 10.75
N GLY A 167 14.60 -17.07 10.97
CA GLY A 167 16.00 -16.62 10.92
C GLY A 167 16.24 -15.42 11.86
N ARG A 168 17.25 -14.61 11.55
CA ARG A 168 17.50 -13.37 12.31
C ARG A 168 16.58 -12.25 11.81
N LEU A 169 15.49 -12.01 12.53
CA LEU A 169 14.58 -10.87 12.32
C LEU A 169 15.00 -9.72 13.24
N VAL A 170 15.26 -8.55 12.65
CA VAL A 170 15.65 -7.34 13.38
C VAL A 170 14.80 -6.18 12.89
N PRO A 171 14.15 -5.43 13.79
CA PRO A 171 13.48 -4.19 13.42
C PRO A 171 14.47 -3.21 12.80
N ARG A 172 14.11 -2.63 11.65
CA ARG A 172 14.90 -1.66 10.90
C ARG A 172 14.10 -0.41 10.58
N GLY A 173 14.80 0.72 10.50
CA GLY A 173 14.21 2.00 10.13
C GLY A 173 14.01 2.13 8.63
N LEU A 174 12.96 2.84 8.21
CA LEU A 174 12.69 3.09 6.80
C LEU A 174 13.86 3.80 6.07
N ALA A 175 14.53 4.74 6.76
CA ALA A 175 15.66 5.50 6.20
C ALA A 175 16.79 4.59 5.68
N GLU A 176 17.00 3.44 6.31
CA GLU A 176 18.03 2.47 5.90
C GLU A 176 17.84 1.97 4.46
N PHE A 177 16.62 1.99 3.93
CA PHE A 177 16.29 1.51 2.60
C PHE A 177 16.15 2.62 1.56
N VAL A 178 15.89 3.85 2.00
CA VAL A 178 15.80 5.01 1.11
C VAL A 178 17.19 5.49 0.71
N ASP A 179 18.12 5.50 1.67
CA ASP A 179 19.45 6.09 1.48
C ASP A 179 20.47 5.11 0.88
N ARG A 180 20.19 3.80 0.91
CA ARG A 180 21.10 2.77 0.41
C ARG A 180 20.87 2.52 -1.08
N ALA A 181 21.61 3.22 -1.93
CA ALA A 181 21.67 2.95 -3.37
C ALA A 181 21.99 1.48 -3.73
N ALA A 182 22.63 0.74 -2.82
CA ALA A 182 23.00 -0.67 -3.03
C ALA A 182 21.82 -1.66 -2.86
N VAL A 183 20.73 -1.29 -2.18
CA VAL A 183 19.57 -2.17 -2.00
C VAL A 183 18.52 -1.82 -3.04
N GLN A 184 18.45 -2.61 -4.11
CA GLN A 184 17.44 -2.41 -5.14
C GLN A 184 16.08 -2.91 -4.67
N ILE A 185 15.14 -1.99 -4.48
CA ILE A 185 13.75 -2.28 -4.14
C ILE A 185 12.88 -2.11 -5.39
N ASP A 186 12.22 -3.19 -5.79
CA ASP A 186 11.32 -3.27 -6.94
C ASP A 186 9.85 -3.12 -6.55
N ILE A 187 9.52 -3.59 -5.35
CA ILE A 187 8.17 -3.63 -4.81
C ILE A 187 8.18 -3.10 -3.37
N VAL A 188 7.24 -2.22 -3.06
CA VAL A 188 6.99 -1.75 -1.69
C VAL A 188 5.54 -2.04 -1.31
N ILE A 189 5.37 -2.72 -0.18
CA ILE A 189 4.06 -3.05 0.38
C ILE A 189 3.93 -2.41 1.75
N THR A 190 2.94 -1.55 1.92
CA THR A 190 2.62 -0.96 3.23
C THR A 190 1.56 -1.77 3.96
N LEU A 191 1.80 -2.09 5.23
CA LEU A 191 0.92 -2.93 6.06
C LEU A 191 0.13 -2.13 7.11
N SER A 192 0.37 -0.82 7.20
CA SER A 192 -0.35 0.10 8.08
C SER A 192 -0.63 1.43 7.39
N ASP A 193 -1.72 2.09 7.80
CA ASP A 193 -2.10 3.42 7.29
C ASP A 193 -1.02 4.47 7.56
N ALA A 194 -0.32 4.34 8.69
CA ALA A 194 0.79 5.22 9.03
C ALA A 194 1.99 5.01 8.09
N ALA A 195 2.29 3.76 7.72
CA ALA A 195 3.30 3.47 6.70
C ALA A 195 2.91 4.04 5.33
N ALA A 196 1.66 3.84 4.91
CA ALA A 196 1.13 4.45 3.69
C ALA A 196 1.23 5.98 3.72
N THR A 197 0.96 6.59 4.89
CA THR A 197 1.00 8.04 5.08
C THR A 197 2.42 8.59 5.02
N ALA A 198 3.40 7.90 5.60
CA ALA A 198 4.80 8.32 5.63
C ALA A 198 5.44 8.36 4.23
N LEU A 199 4.99 7.50 3.30
CA LEU A 199 5.53 7.42 1.94
C LEU A 199 4.92 8.46 0.99
N ARG A 200 5.15 9.76 1.25
CA ARG A 200 4.62 10.87 0.43
C ARG A 200 5.42 11.17 -0.83
N GLY A 201 6.70 10.80 -0.87
CA GLY A 201 7.63 11.17 -1.94
C GLY A 201 7.90 10.07 -2.98
N PRO A 202 8.61 10.42 -4.06
CA PRO A 202 9.17 9.42 -4.97
C PRO A 202 10.15 8.53 -4.22
N TRP A 203 10.16 7.24 -4.56
CA TRP A 203 11.13 6.30 -4.04
C TRP A 203 12.23 6.08 -5.10
N PRO A 204 13.53 6.00 -4.73
CA PRO A 204 14.62 5.80 -5.69
C PRO A 204 14.41 4.56 -6.58
N GLY A 205 14.52 4.71 -7.89
CA GLY A 205 14.23 3.62 -8.84
C GLY A 205 12.74 3.34 -9.07
N GLY A 206 11.86 4.03 -8.34
CA GLY A 206 10.41 4.01 -8.48
C GLY A 206 9.84 2.60 -8.44
N PRO A 207 9.84 1.88 -7.30
CA PRO A 207 9.17 0.59 -7.16
C PRO A 207 7.67 0.64 -7.44
N VAL A 208 7.08 -0.52 -7.74
CA VAL A 208 5.63 -0.72 -7.71
C VAL A 208 5.18 -0.69 -6.25
N ARG A 209 4.08 0.00 -5.94
CA ARG A 209 3.65 0.29 -4.57
C ARG A 209 2.22 -0.17 -4.34
N SER A 210 2.00 -0.98 -3.31
CA SER A 210 0.64 -1.38 -2.92
C SER A 210 0.40 -1.24 -1.42
N HIS A 211 -0.87 -1.13 -1.03
CA HIS A 211 -1.30 -1.03 0.36
C HIS A 211 -2.11 -2.25 0.78
N TRP A 212 -1.57 -2.98 1.75
CA TRP A 212 -2.17 -4.17 2.34
C TRP A 212 -2.45 -3.89 3.81
N GLY A 213 -3.29 -2.90 4.09
CA GLY A 213 -3.64 -2.52 5.45
C GLY A 213 -4.16 -3.71 6.25
N LEU A 214 -3.60 -3.88 7.44
CA LEU A 214 -3.95 -4.93 8.40
C LEU A 214 -4.12 -4.29 9.77
N ALA A 215 -5.07 -4.78 10.56
CA ALA A 215 -5.21 -4.39 11.97
C ALA A 215 -3.89 -4.66 12.71
N ASP A 216 -3.51 -3.78 13.64
CA ASP A 216 -2.27 -3.96 14.38
C ASP A 216 -2.46 -4.93 15.56
N PRO A 217 -1.91 -6.15 15.51
CA PRO A 217 -2.09 -7.10 16.60
C PRO A 217 -1.42 -6.63 17.91
N ALA A 218 -0.44 -5.73 17.82
CA ALA A 218 0.20 -5.14 19.00
C ALA A 218 -0.74 -4.24 19.83
N ARG A 219 -1.83 -3.74 19.22
CA ARG A 219 -2.85 -2.92 19.90
C ARG A 219 -3.98 -3.76 20.50
N ALA A 220 -3.92 -5.09 20.40
CA ALA A 220 -4.92 -5.97 20.98
C ALA A 220 -4.87 -5.90 22.52
N GLU A 221 -6.03 -5.60 23.10
CA GLU A 221 -6.29 -5.65 24.54
C GLU A 221 -6.91 -7.01 24.93
N GLY A 222 -6.99 -7.29 26.23
CA GLY A 222 -7.56 -8.52 26.77
C GLY A 222 -6.53 -9.52 27.30
N THR A 223 -7.00 -10.73 27.57
CA THR A 223 -6.23 -11.84 28.11
C THR A 223 -5.12 -12.29 27.15
N GLY A 224 -4.14 -13.04 27.67
CA GLY A 224 -3.07 -13.59 26.83
C GLY A 224 -3.57 -14.48 25.70
N ALA A 225 -4.70 -15.18 25.89
CA ALA A 225 -5.31 -16.01 24.86
C ALA A 225 -5.96 -15.17 23.76
N GLU A 226 -6.71 -14.13 24.12
CA GLU A 226 -7.33 -13.20 23.17
C GLU A 226 -6.26 -12.49 22.33
N ARG A 227 -5.20 -11.98 22.98
CA ARG A 227 -4.08 -11.35 22.27
C ARG A 227 -3.40 -12.31 21.30
N ARG A 228 -3.15 -13.56 21.70
CA ARG A 228 -2.62 -14.59 20.78
C ARG A 228 -3.54 -14.82 19.58
N GLY A 229 -4.86 -14.91 19.80
CA GLY A 229 -5.82 -15.07 18.72
C GLY A 229 -5.77 -13.94 17.69
N VAL A 230 -5.52 -12.69 18.11
CA VAL A 230 -5.35 -11.57 17.17
C VAL A 230 -4.06 -11.67 16.37
N PHE A 231 -2.96 -12.13 16.98
CA PHE A 231 -1.71 -12.39 16.25
C PHE A 231 -1.88 -13.53 15.24
N GLU A 232 -2.59 -14.59 15.61
CA GLU A 232 -2.91 -15.72 14.73
C GLU A 232 -3.71 -15.27 13.50
N ALA A 233 -4.80 -14.54 13.72
CA ALA A 233 -5.63 -14.00 12.64
C ALA A 233 -4.84 -13.05 11.72
N ALA A 234 -3.91 -12.27 12.27
CA ALA A 234 -3.03 -11.41 11.47
C ALA A 234 -2.03 -12.24 10.64
N PHE A 235 -1.49 -13.33 11.21
CA PHE A 235 -0.62 -14.25 10.51
C PHE A 235 -1.33 -14.91 9.34
N GLU A 236 -2.51 -15.50 9.55
CA GLU A 236 -3.29 -16.17 8.49
C GLU A 236 -3.60 -15.22 7.32
N GLN A 237 -3.95 -13.96 7.61
CA GLN A 237 -4.19 -12.95 6.58
C GLN A 237 -2.92 -12.62 5.78
N ILE A 238 -1.78 -12.47 6.45
CA ILE A 238 -0.50 -12.23 5.78
C ILE A 238 -0.13 -13.45 4.96
N GLU A 239 -0.25 -14.64 5.53
CA GLU A 239 0.05 -15.91 4.89
C GLU A 239 -0.73 -16.10 3.59
N GLY A 240 -2.04 -15.88 3.60
CA GLY A 240 -2.88 -15.97 2.41
C GLY A 240 -2.45 -14.97 1.33
N ARG A 241 -2.09 -13.75 1.70
CA ARG A 241 -1.57 -12.72 0.76
C ARG A 241 -0.20 -13.11 0.20
N ILE A 242 0.71 -13.59 1.04
CA ILE A 242 2.04 -14.06 0.62
C ILE A 242 1.93 -15.28 -0.29
N ALA A 243 1.02 -16.22 -0.03
CA ALA A 243 0.80 -17.37 -0.89
C ALA A 243 0.36 -16.94 -2.30
N LYS A 244 -0.58 -15.99 -2.42
CA LYS A 244 -0.99 -15.42 -3.71
C LYS A 244 0.17 -14.68 -4.40
N LEU A 245 0.91 -13.86 -3.67
CA LEU A 245 2.09 -13.15 -4.19
C LEU A 245 3.15 -14.12 -4.72
N ALA A 246 3.44 -15.17 -3.96
CA ALA A 246 4.34 -16.24 -4.34
C ALA A 246 3.75 -17.15 -5.43
N ALA A 247 2.51 -16.99 -5.86
CA ALA A 247 2.00 -17.67 -7.05
C ALA A 247 2.12 -16.80 -8.32
N LEU A 248 2.44 -15.51 -8.19
CA LEU A 248 2.47 -14.60 -9.33
C LEU A 248 3.62 -14.92 -10.31
N PRO A 249 3.37 -14.88 -11.63
CA PRO A 249 4.39 -15.01 -12.66
C PRO A 249 5.12 -13.67 -12.86
N VAL A 250 5.81 -13.19 -11.83
CA VAL A 250 6.44 -11.85 -11.83
C VAL A 250 7.46 -11.63 -12.94
N GLY A 251 8.07 -12.69 -13.47
CA GLY A 251 9.02 -12.61 -14.59
C GLY A 251 8.37 -12.25 -15.94
N THR A 252 7.06 -12.41 -16.09
CA THR A 252 6.33 -12.09 -17.33
C THR A 252 5.51 -10.81 -17.23
N PHE A 253 5.32 -10.27 -16.03
CA PHE A 253 4.48 -9.10 -15.81
C PHE A 253 5.19 -7.80 -16.19
N GLY A 254 4.50 -6.97 -16.97
CA GLY A 254 4.79 -5.53 -17.02
C GLY A 254 4.41 -4.86 -15.70
N ARG A 255 4.95 -3.66 -15.45
CA ARG A 255 4.69 -2.91 -14.20
C ARG A 255 3.23 -2.68 -13.88
N GLY A 256 2.42 -2.34 -14.88
CA GLY A 256 0.98 -2.14 -14.70
C GLY A 256 0.25 -3.41 -14.26
N ALA A 257 0.56 -4.55 -14.89
CA ALA A 257 -0.02 -5.84 -14.52
C ALA A 257 0.39 -6.27 -13.10
N LEU A 258 1.66 -6.05 -12.73
CA LEU A 258 2.10 -6.31 -11.36
C LEU A 258 1.42 -5.39 -10.34
N GLN A 259 1.30 -4.09 -10.63
CA GLN A 259 0.58 -3.16 -9.77
C GLN A 259 -0.85 -3.63 -9.52
N GLN A 260 -1.57 -3.97 -10.59
CA GLN A 260 -2.95 -4.47 -10.48
C GLN A 260 -3.03 -5.77 -9.67
N ALA A 261 -2.15 -6.74 -9.93
CA ALA A 261 -2.14 -8.01 -9.19
C ALA A 261 -1.83 -7.81 -7.69
N LEU A 262 -0.92 -6.90 -7.35
CA LEU A 262 -0.60 -6.58 -5.95
C LEU A 262 -1.78 -5.88 -5.25
N ASP A 263 -2.48 -4.99 -5.95
CA ASP A 263 -3.68 -4.35 -5.43
C ASP A 263 -4.81 -5.39 -5.25
N GLU A 264 -5.00 -6.33 -6.17
CA GLU A 264 -6.00 -7.41 -6.00
C GLU A 264 -5.70 -8.32 -4.80
N ILE A 265 -4.42 -8.53 -4.46
CA ILE A 265 -4.04 -9.26 -3.24
C ILE A 265 -4.31 -8.44 -1.97
N GLY A 266 -4.22 -7.11 -2.05
CA GLY A 266 -4.40 -6.19 -0.93
C GLY A 266 -5.84 -5.81 -0.61
N ALA A 267 -6.75 -5.97 -1.57
CA ALA A 267 -8.17 -5.64 -1.48
C ALA A 267 -8.90 -6.48 -0.43
#